data_AF-A0A429FRP5-F1
#
_entry.id   AF-A0A429FRP5-F1
#
_cell.length_a   1.000
_cell.length_b   1.000
_cell.length_c   1.000
_cell.angle_alpha   90.00
_cell.angle_beta   90.00
_cell.angle_gamma   90.00
#
_symmetry.space_group_name_H-M   'P 1'
#
loop_
_entity.id
_entity.type
_entity.pdbx_description
1 polymer ?
#
loop_
_entity_poly.entity_id
_entity_poly.type
_entity_poly.pdbx_seq_one_letter_code
_entity_poly.pdbx_strand_id
1 'polypeptide(L)'
;MVVGAVFGAVTSLLNALSSPYTGIGEPLAGTVAAPVLQVASRLLGVGWSWAALALAAGWYARRAPLGAAAGTGALFAATAAYYVLDPVLRQEPFGWHAGALVFWGVAAAVFGPPLGALGACVGRPGPLGLLAGLVVPAGAAAEMLWFRAPHPLIPLSPAEQTARWIVLVGAAAVAFVLVVRRFARL
;
A
#
# COMPACT_ATOMS: atom_id res chain seq x y z
N MET A 1 0.79 -9.91 -11.62
CA MET A 1 -0.22 -9.04 -12.27
C MET A 1 -1.61 -9.20 -11.66
N VAL A 2 -2.21 -10.40 -11.63
CA VAL A 2 -3.54 -10.63 -11.02
C VAL A 2 -3.63 -10.08 -9.58
N VAL A 3 -2.67 -10.40 -8.72
CA VAL A 3 -2.62 -9.89 -7.33
C VAL A 3 -2.61 -8.36 -7.28
N GLY A 4 -1.89 -7.70 -8.21
CA GLY A 4 -1.88 -6.24 -8.31
C GLY A 4 -3.24 -5.69 -8.72
N ALA A 5 -3.85 -6.25 -9.78
CA ALA A 5 -5.18 -5.83 -10.21
C ALA A 5 -6.23 -5.98 -9.10
N VAL A 6 -6.21 -7.11 -8.38
CA VAL A 6 -7.10 -7.34 -7.22
C VAL A 6 -6.83 -6.30 -6.13
N PHE A 7 -5.57 -6.05 -5.79
CA PHE A 7 -5.21 -5.04 -4.79
C PHE A 7 -5.73 -3.64 -5.17
N GLY A 8 -5.51 -3.22 -6.43
CA GLY A 8 -5.99 -1.94 -6.94
C GLY A 8 -7.52 -1.82 -6.92
N ALA A 9 -8.21 -2.87 -7.37
CA ALA A 9 -9.66 -2.93 -7.36
C ALA A 9 -10.26 -2.88 -5.95
N VAL A 10 -9.70 -3.65 -5.00
CA VAL A 10 -10.12 -3.62 -3.60
C VAL A 10 -9.85 -2.26 -2.98
N THR A 11 -8.72 -1.62 -3.31
CA THR A 11 -8.40 -0.29 -2.78
C THR A 11 -9.41 0.75 -3.28
N SER A 12 -9.75 0.74 -4.57
CA SER A 12 -10.78 1.64 -5.13
C SER A 12 -12.16 1.37 -4.53
N LEU A 13 -12.55 0.09 -4.38
CA LEU A 13 -13.80 -0.29 -3.74
C LEU A 13 -13.89 0.19 -2.29
N LEU A 14 -12.84 -0.01 -1.49
CA LEU A 14 -12.82 0.48 -0.11
C LEU A 14 -12.86 2.00 -0.03
N ASN A 15 -12.19 2.70 -0.96
CA ASN A 15 -12.26 4.15 -1.03
C ASN A 15 -13.68 4.64 -1.33
N ALA A 16 -14.38 3.99 -2.26
CA ALA A 16 -15.76 4.32 -2.56
C ALA A 16 -16.70 4.01 -1.39
N LEU A 17 -16.64 2.81 -0.81
CA LEU A 17 -17.47 2.38 0.32
C LEU A 17 -17.23 3.21 1.60
N SER A 18 -16.01 3.69 1.82
CA SER A 18 -15.66 4.50 3.00
C SER A 18 -16.09 5.97 2.90
N SER A 19 -16.44 6.44 1.70
CA SER A 19 -16.77 7.83 1.42
C SER A 19 -18.28 8.06 1.55
N PRO A 20 -18.71 9.04 2.38
CA PRO A 20 -20.14 9.37 2.50
C PRO A 20 -20.69 10.09 1.26
N TYR A 21 -19.83 10.42 0.28
CA TYR A 21 -20.20 11.19 -0.91
C TYR A 21 -20.39 10.33 -2.15
N THR A 22 -20.28 9.00 -2.04
CA THR A 22 -20.50 8.09 -3.18
C THR A 22 -21.85 7.39 -3.02
N GLY A 23 -22.47 7.02 -4.14
CA GLY A 23 -23.77 6.33 -4.11
C GLY A 23 -23.76 4.99 -3.38
N ILE A 24 -22.60 4.31 -3.30
CA ILE A 24 -22.45 3.04 -2.56
C ILE A 24 -21.96 3.21 -1.12
N GLY A 25 -21.33 4.35 -0.79
CA GLY A 25 -20.81 4.65 0.55
C GLY A 25 -21.77 5.45 1.42
N GLU A 26 -22.62 6.31 0.83
CA GLU A 26 -23.65 7.08 1.55
C GLU A 26 -24.53 6.21 2.46
N PRO A 27 -25.08 5.06 2.02
CA PRO A 27 -25.92 4.21 2.89
C PRO A 27 -25.16 3.62 4.08
N LEU A 28 -23.83 3.55 4.00
CA LEU A 28 -22.98 2.96 5.04
C LEU A 28 -22.51 3.99 6.07
N ALA A 29 -22.55 5.28 5.76
CA ALA A 29 -21.94 6.35 6.53
C ALA A 29 -22.42 6.42 8.00
N GLY A 30 -23.68 6.09 8.26
CA GLY A 30 -24.28 6.05 9.61
C GLY A 30 -24.18 4.70 10.32
N THR A 31 -23.56 3.70 9.71
CA THR A 31 -23.50 2.33 10.23
C THR A 31 -22.21 2.05 10.99
N VAL A 32 -22.19 0.97 11.77
CA VAL A 32 -20.97 0.48 12.44
C VAL A 32 -19.86 0.03 11.46
N ALA A 33 -20.19 -0.16 10.18
CA ALA A 33 -19.22 -0.53 9.16
C ALA A 33 -18.36 0.66 8.70
N ALA A 34 -18.87 1.90 8.78
CA ALA A 34 -18.18 3.08 8.25
C ALA A 34 -16.78 3.29 8.86
N PRO A 35 -16.57 3.24 10.19
CA PRO A 35 -15.23 3.39 10.76
C PRO A 35 -14.26 2.31 10.30
N VAL A 36 -14.73 1.06 10.17
CA VAL A 36 -13.91 -0.07 9.70
C VAL A 36 -13.48 0.13 8.25
N LEU A 37 -14.41 0.54 7.38
CA LEU A 37 -14.15 0.82 5.97
C LEU A 37 -13.18 2.00 5.80
N GLN A 38 -13.33 3.06 6.61
CA GLN A 38 -12.41 4.19 6.61
C GLN A 38 -11.01 3.76 7.02
N VAL A 39 -10.86 2.98 8.10
CA VAL A 39 -9.55 2.44 8.50
C VAL A 39 -8.96 1.58 7.38
N ALA A 40 -9.73 0.66 6.80
CA ALA A 40 -9.26 -0.21 5.74
C ALA A 40 -8.83 0.57 4.49
N SER A 41 -9.61 1.58 4.08
CA SER A 41 -9.24 2.52 3.02
C SER A 41 -7.93 3.24 3.33
N ARG A 42 -7.72 3.71 4.58
CA ARG A 42 -6.46 4.37 4.97
C ARG A 42 -5.27 3.41 5.04
N LEU A 43 -5.48 2.12 5.25
CA LEU A 43 -4.40 1.13 5.24
C LEU A 43 -3.98 0.76 3.80
N LEU A 44 -4.92 0.71 2.85
CA LEU A 44 -4.61 0.36 1.46
C LEU A 44 -4.27 1.57 0.58
N GLY A 45 -4.81 2.74 0.87
CA GLY A 45 -4.66 3.96 0.08
C GLY A 45 -3.38 4.76 0.32
N VAL A 46 -2.35 4.16 0.91
CA VAL A 46 -1.14 4.84 1.39
C VAL A 46 0.12 4.23 0.78
N GLY A 47 1.18 5.02 0.64
CA GLY A 47 2.32 4.67 -0.21
C GLY A 47 3.03 3.38 0.21
N TRP A 48 3.16 3.13 1.52
CA TRP A 48 3.84 1.94 2.04
C TRP A 48 3.17 0.62 1.62
N SER A 49 1.83 0.59 1.48
CA SER A 49 1.11 -0.64 1.12
C SER A 49 1.33 -1.02 -0.35
N TRP A 50 1.41 -0.02 -1.23
CA TRP A 50 1.76 -0.18 -2.63
C TRP A 50 3.22 -0.60 -2.79
N ALA A 51 4.13 -0.02 -2.00
CA ALA A 51 5.52 -0.47 -1.96
C ALA A 51 5.62 -1.93 -1.48
N ALA A 52 4.84 -2.31 -0.47
CA ALA A 52 4.76 -3.68 0.03
C ALA A 52 4.24 -4.66 -1.03
N LEU A 53 3.26 -4.28 -1.85
CA LEU A 53 2.80 -5.08 -2.99
C LEU A 53 3.95 -5.37 -3.98
N ALA A 54 4.73 -4.35 -4.35
CA ALA A 54 5.87 -4.52 -5.26
C ALA A 54 6.95 -5.43 -4.67
N LEU A 55 7.30 -5.22 -3.39
CA LEU A 55 8.24 -6.05 -2.64
C LEU A 55 7.75 -7.51 -2.52
N ALA A 56 6.47 -7.73 -2.22
CA ALA A 56 5.89 -9.06 -2.11
C ALA A 56 5.89 -9.80 -3.45
N ALA A 57 5.56 -9.10 -4.55
CA ALA A 57 5.65 -9.67 -5.89
C ALA A 57 7.09 -10.06 -6.24
N GLY A 58 8.06 -9.21 -5.88
CA GLY A 58 9.49 -9.47 -6.02
C GLY A 58 9.96 -10.68 -5.22
N TRP A 59 9.52 -10.77 -3.96
CA TRP A 59 9.85 -11.88 -3.05
C TRP A 59 9.34 -13.22 -3.58
N TYR A 60 8.14 -13.25 -4.16
CA TYR A 60 7.60 -14.44 -4.79
C TYR A 60 8.43 -14.89 -6.00
N ALA A 61 8.98 -13.94 -6.78
CA ALA A 61 9.78 -14.24 -7.97
C ALA A 61 11.19 -14.77 -7.67
N ARG A 62 11.73 -14.57 -6.45
CA ARG A 62 13.04 -15.05 -5.94
C ARG A 62 14.31 -14.60 -6.68
N ARG A 63 14.21 -14.14 -7.93
CA ARG A 63 15.33 -13.65 -8.76
C ARG A 63 15.17 -12.17 -9.04
N ALA A 64 16.21 -11.37 -8.85
CA ALA A 64 16.16 -9.91 -9.01
C ALA A 64 15.54 -9.41 -10.34
N PRO A 65 15.92 -9.89 -11.54
CA PRO A 65 15.32 -9.39 -12.78
C PRO A 65 13.83 -9.78 -12.90
N LEU A 66 13.47 -11.00 -12.48
CA LEU A 66 12.06 -11.42 -12.43
C LEU A 66 11.29 -10.65 -11.37
N GLY A 67 11.93 -10.33 -10.24
CA GLY A 67 11.35 -9.55 -9.18
C GLY A 67 11.07 -8.12 -9.61
N ALA A 68 12.00 -7.48 -10.32
CA ALA A 68 11.80 -6.17 -10.92
C ALA A 68 10.60 -6.18 -11.87
N ALA A 69 10.53 -7.15 -12.80
CA ALA A 69 9.40 -7.29 -13.72
C ALA A 69 8.08 -7.56 -12.98
N ALA A 70 8.09 -8.44 -11.96
CA ALA A 70 6.92 -8.78 -11.18
C ALA A 70 6.40 -7.61 -10.35
N GLY A 71 7.30 -6.86 -9.70
CA GLY A 71 6.98 -5.65 -8.93
C GLY A 71 6.38 -4.56 -9.80
N THR A 72 7.04 -4.23 -10.91
CA THR A 72 6.52 -3.28 -11.91
C THR A 72 5.17 -3.72 -12.45
N GLY A 73 5.03 -4.97 -12.87
CA GLY A 73 3.78 -5.50 -13.39
C GLY A 73 2.66 -5.55 -12.35
N ALA A 74 2.97 -5.76 -11.07
CA ALA A 74 1.98 -5.69 -9.99
C ALA A 74 1.51 -4.26 -9.75
N LEU A 75 2.42 -3.29 -9.70
CA LEU A 75 2.07 -1.87 -9.53
C LEU A 75 1.26 -1.35 -10.71
N PHE A 76 1.68 -1.61 -11.95
CA PHE A 76 0.90 -1.20 -13.13
C PHE A 76 -0.51 -1.79 -13.13
N ALA A 77 -0.63 -3.09 -12.85
CA ALA A 77 -1.93 -3.74 -12.77
C ALA A 77 -2.80 -3.14 -11.66
N ALA A 78 -2.22 -2.84 -10.49
CA ALA A 78 -2.92 -2.19 -9.39
C ALA A 78 -3.37 -0.77 -9.74
N THR A 79 -2.48 0.04 -10.31
CA THR A 79 -2.76 1.42 -10.71
C THR A 79 -3.84 1.46 -11.79
N ALA A 80 -3.74 0.60 -12.80
CA ALA A 80 -4.75 0.50 -13.86
C ALA A 80 -6.11 0.07 -13.28
N ALA A 81 -6.15 -1.00 -12.49
CA ALA A 81 -7.40 -1.48 -11.89
C ALA A 81 -8.04 -0.42 -10.98
N TYR A 82 -7.23 0.26 -10.16
CA TYR A 82 -7.68 1.35 -9.30
C TYR A 82 -8.33 2.47 -10.11
N TYR A 83 -7.62 3.05 -11.08
CA TYR A 83 -8.10 4.23 -11.81
C TYR A 83 -9.12 3.93 -12.90
N VAL A 84 -9.27 2.67 -13.31
CA VAL A 84 -10.40 2.24 -14.17
C VAL A 84 -11.67 2.06 -13.35
N LEU A 85 -11.57 1.55 -12.13
CA LEU A 85 -12.75 1.30 -11.28
C LEU A 85 -13.21 2.54 -10.52
N ASP A 86 -12.31 3.42 -10.09
CA ASP A 86 -12.68 4.61 -9.31
C ASP A 86 -13.76 5.48 -9.98
N PRO A 87 -13.64 5.85 -11.28
CA PRO A 87 -14.69 6.62 -11.94
C PRO A 87 -16.03 5.87 -12.03
N VAL A 88 -16.01 4.54 -12.19
CA VAL A 88 -17.24 3.73 -12.22
C VAL A 88 -17.90 3.69 -10.85
N LEU A 89 -17.12 3.45 -9.79
CA LEU A 89 -17.65 3.32 -8.43
C LEU A 89 -18.09 4.66 -7.83
N ARG A 90 -17.48 5.76 -8.27
CA ARG A 90 -17.79 7.11 -7.79
C ARG A 90 -18.72 7.89 -8.71
N GLN A 91 -19.08 7.32 -9.87
CA GLN A 91 -19.90 7.97 -10.90
C GLN A 91 -19.29 9.29 -11.39
N GLU A 92 -17.98 9.29 -11.59
CA GLU A 92 -17.19 10.46 -11.99
C GLU A 92 -16.69 10.30 -13.44
N PRO A 93 -16.49 11.40 -14.20
CA PRO A 93 -15.88 11.32 -15.52
C PRO A 93 -14.46 10.72 -15.49
N PHE A 94 -14.19 9.74 -16.34
CA PHE A 94 -12.85 9.12 -16.45
C PHE A 94 -11.73 10.13 -16.72
N GLY A 95 -12.04 11.22 -17.44
CA GLY A 95 -11.08 12.29 -17.73
C GLY A 95 -10.45 12.93 -16.49
N TRP A 96 -11.14 12.91 -15.34
CA TRP A 96 -10.60 13.43 -14.07
C TRP A 96 -9.53 12.51 -13.47
N HIS A 97 -9.53 11.23 -13.84
CA HIS A 97 -8.63 10.20 -13.36
C HIS A 97 -7.45 9.93 -14.31
N ALA A 98 -7.57 10.29 -15.58
CA ALA A 98 -6.57 10.00 -16.61
C ALA A 98 -5.17 10.57 -16.29
N GLY A 99 -5.10 11.81 -15.78
CA GLY A 99 -3.83 12.42 -15.38
C GLY A 99 -3.18 11.69 -14.21
N ALA A 100 -3.98 11.28 -13.21
CA ALA A 100 -3.50 10.51 -12.07
C ALA A 100 -3.04 9.11 -12.49
N LEU A 101 -3.78 8.44 -13.39
CA LEU A 101 -3.40 7.15 -13.97
C LEU A 101 -2.01 7.23 -14.63
N VAL A 102 -1.74 8.28 -15.42
CA VAL A 102 -0.43 8.47 -16.05
C VAL A 102 0.64 8.76 -15.00
N PHE A 103 0.41 9.69 -14.08
CA PHE A 103 1.36 10.04 -13.03
C PHE A 103 1.76 8.82 -12.19
N TRP A 104 0.78 8.05 -11.71
CA TRP A 104 1.04 6.86 -10.91
C TRP A 104 1.57 5.68 -11.74
N GLY A 105 1.24 5.61 -13.03
CA GLY A 105 1.85 4.67 -13.96
C GLY A 105 3.35 4.94 -14.13
N VAL A 106 3.75 6.21 -14.26
CA VAL A 106 5.16 6.61 -14.28
C VAL A 106 5.84 6.27 -12.95
N ALA A 107 5.20 6.59 -11.81
CA ALA A 107 5.71 6.19 -10.51
C ALA A 107 5.90 4.66 -10.39
N ALA A 108 4.95 3.88 -10.90
CA ALA A 108 5.05 2.42 -10.95
C ALA A 108 6.23 1.93 -11.81
N ALA A 109 6.48 2.56 -12.96
CA ALA A 109 7.66 2.26 -13.79
C ALA A 109 8.99 2.61 -13.10
N VAL A 110 9.03 3.71 -12.35
CA VAL A 110 10.25 4.18 -11.69
C VAL A 110 10.56 3.36 -10.43
N PHE A 111 9.56 3.15 -9.57
CA PHE A 111 9.74 2.51 -8.27
C PHE A 111 9.53 0.99 -8.30
N GLY A 112 8.77 0.47 -9.27
CA GLY A 112 8.51 -0.96 -9.43
C GLY A 112 9.76 -1.82 -9.58
N PRO A 113 10.70 -1.49 -10.49
CA PRO A 113 11.91 -2.28 -10.70
C PRO A 113 12.78 -2.39 -9.44
N PRO A 114 13.18 -1.29 -8.75
CA PRO A 114 14.02 -1.40 -7.56
C PRO A 114 13.30 -2.09 -6.41
N LEU A 115 12.01 -1.80 -6.16
CA LEU A 115 11.25 -2.45 -5.08
C LEU A 115 11.07 -3.95 -5.34
N GLY A 116 10.76 -4.33 -6.57
CA GLY A 116 10.65 -5.72 -6.96
C GLY A 116 11.98 -6.49 -6.89
N ALA A 117 13.08 -5.85 -7.30
CA ALA A 117 14.42 -6.44 -7.18
C ALA A 117 14.83 -6.61 -5.71
N LEU A 118 14.54 -5.63 -4.84
CA LEU A 118 14.73 -5.73 -3.40
C LEU A 118 13.87 -6.84 -2.80
N GLY A 119 12.64 -7.01 -3.28
CA GLY A 119 11.75 -8.11 -2.88
C GLY A 119 12.40 -9.47 -3.08
N ALA A 120 13.04 -9.68 -4.22
CA ALA A 120 13.75 -10.92 -4.52
C ALA A 120 14.95 -11.19 -3.58
N CYS A 121 15.44 -10.16 -2.87
CA CYS A 121 16.47 -10.30 -1.86
C CYS A 121 15.92 -10.64 -0.46
N VAL A 122 14.61 -10.49 -0.22
CA VAL A 122 13.98 -10.81 1.06
C VAL A 122 14.15 -12.30 1.35
N GLY A 123 14.68 -12.61 2.54
CA GLY A 123 14.96 -13.97 2.99
C GLY A 123 16.34 -14.50 2.60
N ARG A 124 17.17 -13.73 1.87
CA ARG A 124 18.58 -14.09 1.70
C ARG A 124 19.32 -14.06 3.04
N PRO A 125 20.21 -15.02 3.32
CA PRO A 125 21.03 -14.96 4.52
C PRO A 125 21.92 -13.71 4.47
N GLY A 126 22.09 -13.07 5.63
CA GLY A 126 22.99 -11.92 5.77
C GLY A 126 22.30 -10.56 5.85
N PRO A 127 23.10 -9.48 5.87
CA PRO A 127 22.60 -8.11 6.05
C PRO A 127 21.70 -7.65 4.91
N LEU A 128 21.95 -8.07 3.67
CA LEU A 128 21.14 -7.68 2.51
C LEU A 128 19.68 -8.15 2.63
N GLY A 129 19.45 -9.40 3.06
CA GLY A 129 18.09 -9.92 3.23
C GLY A 129 17.36 -9.27 4.40
N LEU A 130 18.07 -8.89 5.47
CA LEU A 130 17.53 -8.11 6.57
C LEU A 130 17.12 -6.71 6.10
N LEU A 131 18.03 -5.99 5.43
CA LEU A 131 17.75 -4.64 4.93
C LEU A 131 16.57 -4.66 3.95
N ALA A 132 16.54 -5.61 3.03
CA ALA A 132 15.40 -5.79 2.12
C ALA A 132 14.08 -6.04 2.86
N GLY A 133 14.10 -6.87 3.91
CA GLY A 133 12.93 -7.13 4.74
C GLY A 133 12.47 -5.92 5.56
N LEU A 134 13.39 -5.02 5.93
CA LEU A 134 13.09 -3.82 6.69
C LEU A 134 12.57 -2.65 5.84
N VAL A 135 12.65 -2.72 4.50
CA VAL A 135 12.18 -1.64 3.61
C VAL A 135 10.71 -1.30 3.87
N VAL A 136 9.82 -2.29 3.93
CA VAL A 136 8.38 -2.06 4.18
C VAL A 136 8.12 -1.47 5.56
N PRO A 137 8.54 -2.07 6.70
CA PRO A 137 8.26 -1.51 8.01
C PRO A 137 8.93 -0.15 8.22
N ALA A 138 10.13 0.07 7.68
CA ALA A 138 10.79 1.38 7.73
C ALA A 138 10.03 2.43 6.93
N GLY A 139 9.61 2.11 5.70
CA GLY A 139 8.81 3.01 4.85
C GLY A 139 7.44 3.32 5.46
N ALA A 140 6.78 2.31 6.03
CA ALA A 140 5.50 2.47 6.71
C ALA A 140 5.62 3.37 7.96
N ALA A 141 6.66 3.15 8.79
CA ALA A 141 6.95 4.01 9.91
C ALA A 141 7.29 5.44 9.45
N ALA A 142 8.09 5.59 8.39
CA ALA A 142 8.46 6.89 7.87
C ALA A 142 7.23 7.68 7.35
N GLU A 143 6.33 7.01 6.64
CA GLU A 143 5.08 7.61 6.18
C GLU A 143 4.20 8.08 7.32
N MET A 144 4.04 7.26 8.37
CA MET A 144 3.23 7.64 9.52
C MET A 144 3.87 8.76 10.36
N LEU A 145 5.18 8.70 10.59
CA LEU A 145 5.87 9.62 11.51
C LEU A 145 6.19 10.97 10.90
N TRP A 146 6.52 11.04 9.60
CA TRP A 146 6.89 12.29 8.93
C TRP A 146 5.84 12.77 7.94
N PHE A 147 5.52 11.98 6.92
CA PHE A 147 4.66 12.45 5.82
C PHE A 147 3.20 12.64 6.25
N ARG A 148 2.74 11.85 7.21
CA ARG A 148 1.39 11.90 7.78
C ARG A 148 1.41 12.23 9.27
N ALA A 149 2.40 13.01 9.71
CA ALA A 149 2.44 13.53 11.08
C ALA A 149 1.18 14.37 11.39
N PRO A 150 0.64 14.33 12.62
CA PRO A 150 -0.51 15.15 12.98
C PRO A 150 -0.13 16.62 12.84
N HIS A 151 -0.96 17.40 12.14
CA HIS A 151 -0.75 18.84 12.02
C HIS A 151 -1.42 19.56 13.19
N PRO A 152 -0.78 20.53 13.86
CA PRO A 152 -1.37 21.20 15.03
C PRO A 152 -2.73 21.85 14.77
N LEU A 153 -2.96 22.30 13.53
CA LEU A 153 -4.20 22.97 13.13
C LEU A 153 -5.27 22.02 12.57
N ILE A 154 -4.91 20.78 12.22
CA ILE A 154 -5.81 19.83 11.57
C ILE A 154 -5.63 18.48 12.29
N PRO A 155 -6.43 18.21 13.33
CA PRO A 155 -6.32 16.95 14.07
C PRO A 155 -6.65 15.78 13.15
N LEU A 156 -6.00 14.64 13.38
CA LEU A 156 -6.34 13.40 12.69
C LEU A 156 -7.76 12.97 13.08
N SER A 157 -8.52 12.52 12.10
CA SER A 157 -9.77 11.81 12.35
C SER A 157 -9.52 10.53 13.16
N PRO A 158 -10.52 10.02 13.90
CA PRO A 158 -10.37 8.78 14.65
C PRO A 158 -9.88 7.61 13.78
N ALA A 159 -10.40 7.47 12.55
CA ALA A 159 -9.97 6.41 11.63
C ALA A 159 -8.51 6.55 11.19
N GLU A 160 -8.04 7.79 10.94
CA GLU A 160 -6.62 8.05 10.63
C GLU A 160 -5.72 7.72 11.82
N GLN A 161 -6.13 8.12 13.03
CA GLN A 161 -5.39 7.84 14.24
C GLN A 161 -5.29 6.33 14.51
N THR A 162 -6.37 5.59 14.31
CA THR A 162 -6.39 4.13 14.41
C THR A 162 -5.50 3.48 13.35
N ALA A 163 -5.65 3.84 12.07
CA ALA A 163 -4.81 3.31 11.00
C ALA A 163 -3.33 3.58 11.25
N ARG A 164 -2.98 4.78 11.70
CA ARG A 164 -1.60 5.16 12.09
C ARG A 164 -1.04 4.22 13.15
N TRP A 165 -1.79 3.97 14.22
CA TRP A 165 -1.33 3.07 15.30
C TRP A 165 -1.20 1.63 14.83
N ILE A 166 -2.15 1.12 14.03
CA ILE A 166 -2.05 -0.21 13.43
C ILE A 166 -0.76 -0.34 12.62
N VAL A 167 -0.46 0.64 11.78
CA VAL A 167 0.75 0.64 10.94
C VAL A 167 2.02 0.70 11.78
N LEU A 168 2.08 1.59 12.78
CA LEU A 168 3.27 1.74 13.63
C LEU A 168 3.54 0.48 14.47
N VAL A 169 2.52 -0.06 15.10
CA VAL A 169 2.63 -1.29 15.90
C VAL A 169 3.00 -2.46 15.01
N GLY A 170 2.35 -2.61 13.85
CA GLY A 170 2.65 -3.65 12.88
C GLY A 170 4.08 -3.55 12.35
N ALA A 171 4.53 -2.35 11.98
CA ALA A 171 5.89 -2.11 11.50
C ALA A 171 6.93 -2.45 12.58
N ALA A 172 6.71 -2.03 13.82
CA ALA A 172 7.58 -2.35 14.95
C ALA A 172 7.64 -3.86 15.22
N ALA A 173 6.49 -4.54 15.22
CA ALA A 173 6.41 -5.98 15.43
C ALA A 173 7.14 -6.76 14.32
N VAL A 174 6.91 -6.41 13.05
CA VAL A 174 7.60 -7.05 11.91
C VAL A 174 9.10 -6.80 11.97
N ALA A 175 9.53 -5.56 12.22
CA ALA A 175 10.95 -5.23 12.35
C ALA A 175 11.60 -6.01 13.50
N PHE A 176 10.94 -6.09 14.65
CA PHE A 176 11.40 -6.86 15.80
C PHE A 176 11.58 -8.34 15.45
N VAL A 177 10.58 -8.97 14.83
CA VAL A 177 10.67 -10.37 14.40
C VAL A 177 11.82 -10.60 13.42
N LEU A 178 12.00 -9.72 12.43
CA LEU A 178 13.10 -9.83 11.45
C LEU A 178 14.48 -9.74 12.11
N VAL A 179 14.65 -8.81 13.04
CA VAL A 179 15.90 -8.63 13.81
C VAL A 179 16.14 -9.81 14.72
N VAL A 180 15.14 -10.25 15.49
CA VAL A 180 15.28 -11.40 16.40
C VAL A 180 15.65 -12.65 15.62
N ARG A 181 14.96 -12.98 14.53
CA ARG A 181 15.29 -14.15 13.70
C ARG A 181 16.72 -14.09 13.17
N ARG A 182 17.19 -12.91 12.78
CA ARG A 182 18.57 -12.72 12.30
C ARG A 182 19.63 -13.02 13.35
N PHE A 183 19.42 -12.59 14.60
CA PHE A 183 20.43 -12.66 15.67
C PHE A 183 20.26 -13.89 16.58
N ALA A 184 19.05 -14.41 16.72
CA ALA A 184 18.75 -15.60 17.53
C ALA A 184 19.04 -16.93 16.80
N ARG A 185 19.46 -16.90 15.52
CA ARG A 185 19.64 -18.09 14.66
C ARG A 185 18.38 -18.98 14.58
N LEU A 186 17.19 -18.36 14.54
CA LEU A 186 15.89 -19.02 14.27
C LEU A 186 15.52 -18.89 12.77
#